data_AF-A0A954SNM1-F1
#
_entry.id   AF-A0A954SNM1-F1
#
_cell.length_a   1.000
_cell.length_b   1.000
_cell.length_c   1.000
_cell.angle_alpha   90.00
_cell.angle_beta   90.00
_cell.angle_gamma   90.00
#
_symmetry.space_group_name_H-M   'P 1'
#
loop_
_entity.id
_entity.type
_entity.pdbx_description
1 polymer ?
#
loop_
_entity_poly.entity_id
_entity_poly.type
_entity_poly.pdbx_seq_one_letter_code
_entity_poly.pdbx_strand_id
1 'polypeptide(L)'
;CVLPVKLKRGEFYRAGINSDSFRNFKSSKGVPTPSSVIYFATEGAKPEVKERVRVPKIVKLDPPDGAIDVDPAIQSISVTFDIQMAAGMSWTGGGEAFPKPKPGTQPVWSADGKTCSFPVALESGRQYRLGLNSLSYNNFQSKSGVPLEAVGYSFKTK
;
A
#
# COMPACT_ATOMS: atom_id res chain seq x y z
N CYS A 1 -24.33 9.18 -10.51
CA CYS A 1 -23.60 8.88 -11.77
C CYS A 1 -23.81 7.39 -12.06
N VAL A 2 -24.05 7.03 -13.32
CA VAL A 2 -24.12 5.63 -13.78
C VAL A 2 -23.13 5.50 -14.93
N LEU A 3 -22.21 4.54 -14.85
CA LEU A 3 -21.31 4.21 -15.94
C LEU A 3 -21.89 3.00 -16.70
N PRO A 4 -22.49 3.18 -17.89
CA PRO A 4 -22.96 2.06 -18.69
C PRO A 4 -21.76 1.23 -19.17
N VAL A 5 -21.82 -0.08 -18.96
CA VAL A 5 -20.74 -1.02 -19.30
C VAL A 5 -21.27 -2.23 -20.07
N LYS A 6 -20.44 -2.76 -20.96
CA LYS A 6 -20.64 -4.09 -21.55
C LYS A 6 -19.55 -5.01 -21.01
N LEU A 7 -19.95 -5.91 -20.13
CA LEU A 7 -19.04 -6.86 -19.49
C LEU A 7 -19.03 -8.19 -20.25
N LYS A 8 -17.86 -8.80 -20.35
CA LYS A 8 -17.67 -10.16 -20.88
C LYS A 8 -17.61 -11.13 -19.71
N ARG A 9 -18.12 -12.35 -19.94
CA ARG A 9 -18.06 -13.45 -18.98
C ARG A 9 -16.59 -13.89 -18.78
N GLY A 10 -16.22 -14.22 -17.55
CA GLY A 10 -14.91 -14.73 -17.18
C GLY A 10 -13.74 -13.74 -17.19
N GLU A 11 -14.02 -12.44 -17.24
CA GLU A 11 -13.01 -11.38 -17.39
C GLU A 11 -12.80 -10.57 -16.10
N PHE A 12 -11.60 -10.00 -15.96
CA PHE A 12 -11.25 -9.07 -14.89
C PHE A 12 -11.46 -7.63 -15.33
N TYR A 13 -12.05 -6.82 -14.45
CA TYR A 13 -12.26 -5.39 -14.65
C TYR A 13 -11.72 -4.60 -13.47
N ARG A 14 -11.21 -3.40 -13.77
CA ARG A 14 -10.79 -2.40 -12.79
C ARG A 14 -11.20 -1.01 -13.27
N ALA A 15 -11.81 -0.22 -12.41
CA ALA A 15 -12.19 1.16 -12.67
C ALA A 15 -11.72 2.06 -11.52
N GLY A 16 -10.98 3.12 -11.86
CA GLY A 16 -10.57 4.13 -10.88
C GLY A 16 -11.69 5.12 -10.60
N ILE A 17 -11.81 5.53 -9.34
CA ILE A 17 -12.67 6.60 -8.87
C ILE A 17 -11.76 7.76 -8.47
N ASN A 18 -11.85 8.87 -9.20
CA ASN A 18 -10.95 10.02 -9.13
C ASN A 18 -9.46 9.70 -9.39
N SER A 19 -8.65 10.75 -9.51
CA SER A 19 -7.19 10.75 -9.55
C SER A 19 -6.66 12.12 -9.11
N ASP A 20 -5.34 12.31 -9.13
CA ASP A 20 -4.73 13.63 -8.86
C ASP A 20 -5.20 14.69 -9.86
N SER A 21 -5.36 14.30 -11.13
CA SER A 21 -5.79 15.19 -12.21
C SER A 21 -7.31 15.27 -12.39
N PHE A 22 -8.08 14.30 -11.89
CA PHE A 22 -9.53 14.23 -12.11
C PHE A 22 -10.29 13.96 -10.81
N ARG A 23 -10.92 15.00 -10.24
CA ARG A 23 -11.57 14.97 -8.91
C ARG A 23 -13.09 15.21 -8.99
N ASN A 24 -13.74 14.55 -9.93
CA ASN A 24 -15.13 14.85 -10.33
C ASN A 24 -16.18 14.06 -9.54
N PHE A 25 -15.81 12.95 -8.90
CA PHE A 25 -16.66 12.32 -7.90
C PHE A 25 -16.52 13.11 -6.59
N LYS A 26 -17.52 13.94 -6.29
CA LYS A 26 -17.51 14.87 -5.16
C LYS A 26 -18.91 15.04 -4.55
N SER A 27 -18.95 15.44 -3.28
CA SER A 27 -20.19 15.78 -2.57
C SER A 27 -20.86 17.03 -3.17
N SER A 28 -22.11 17.30 -2.78
CA SER A 28 -22.84 18.53 -3.17
C SER A 28 -22.12 19.82 -2.75
N LYS A 29 -21.25 19.76 -1.72
CA LYS A 29 -20.40 20.87 -1.26
C LYS A 29 -19.08 20.98 -2.04
N GLY A 30 -18.88 20.16 -3.08
CA GLY A 30 -17.67 20.17 -3.91
C GLY A 30 -16.47 19.42 -3.34
N VAL A 31 -16.59 18.78 -2.18
CA VAL A 31 -15.50 18.00 -1.57
C VAL A 31 -15.33 16.67 -2.33
N PRO A 32 -14.19 16.41 -2.99
CA PRO A 32 -13.97 15.18 -3.74
C PRO A 32 -13.77 13.97 -2.82
N THR A 33 -14.25 12.80 -3.26
CA THR A 33 -13.88 11.54 -2.60
C THR A 33 -12.41 11.24 -2.84
N PRO A 34 -11.70 10.60 -1.90
CA PRO A 34 -10.35 10.09 -2.13
C PRO A 34 -10.29 9.14 -3.33
N SER A 35 -9.11 9.04 -3.94
CA SER A 35 -8.86 8.10 -5.02
C SER A 35 -9.08 6.67 -4.53
N SER A 36 -9.89 5.92 -5.26
CA SER A 36 -10.19 4.52 -4.94
C SER A 36 -10.43 3.72 -6.21
N VAL A 37 -10.59 2.41 -6.07
CA VAL A 37 -10.72 1.51 -7.22
C VAL A 37 -11.83 0.51 -6.98
N ILE A 38 -12.63 0.30 -8.01
CA ILE A 38 -13.54 -0.84 -8.12
C ILE A 38 -12.81 -1.90 -8.93
N TYR A 39 -12.79 -3.13 -8.47
CA TYR A 39 -12.22 -4.26 -9.21
C TYR A 39 -13.05 -5.51 -8.95
N PHE A 40 -13.21 -6.32 -9.99
CA PHE A 40 -13.98 -7.57 -9.90
C PHE A 40 -13.64 -8.49 -11.07
N ALA A 41 -13.94 -9.78 -10.89
CA ALA A 41 -13.95 -10.76 -11.96
C ALA A 41 -15.40 -11.15 -12.22
N THR A 42 -15.79 -11.28 -13.49
CA THR A 42 -17.15 -11.69 -13.84
C THR A 42 -17.33 -13.20 -13.67
N GLU A 43 -18.58 -13.64 -13.61
CA GLU A 43 -18.94 -15.06 -13.49
C GLU A 43 -18.22 -15.92 -14.54
N GLY A 44 -17.81 -17.14 -14.17
CA GLY A 44 -17.07 -18.04 -15.06
C GLY A 44 -15.57 -17.76 -15.17
N ALA A 45 -15.03 -16.80 -14.40
CA ALA A 45 -13.60 -16.51 -14.40
C ALA A 45 -12.77 -17.73 -13.99
N LYS A 46 -11.72 -18.01 -14.76
CA LYS A 46 -10.72 -19.03 -14.43
C LYS A 46 -9.98 -18.65 -13.14
N PRO A 47 -9.38 -19.61 -12.42
CA PRO A 47 -8.62 -19.34 -11.19
C PRO A 47 -7.58 -18.22 -11.34
N GLU A 48 -6.84 -18.19 -12.46
CA GLU A 48 -5.85 -17.16 -12.76
C GLU A 48 -6.43 -15.74 -12.86
N VAL A 49 -7.66 -15.60 -13.36
CA VAL A 49 -8.37 -14.31 -13.44
C VAL A 49 -8.90 -13.93 -12.06
N LYS A 50 -9.39 -14.90 -11.28
CA LYS A 50 -9.81 -14.67 -9.88
C LYS A 50 -8.63 -14.23 -9.01
N GLU A 51 -7.42 -14.69 -9.29
CA GLU A 51 -6.23 -14.25 -8.56
C GLU A 51 -5.94 -12.74 -8.76
N ARG A 52 -6.39 -12.14 -9.89
CA ARG A 52 -6.20 -10.70 -10.15
C ARG A 52 -7.00 -9.79 -9.22
N VAL A 53 -8.07 -10.30 -8.61
CA VAL A 53 -8.85 -9.54 -7.61
C VAL A 53 -8.35 -9.75 -6.18
N ARG A 54 -7.31 -10.57 -5.98
CA ARG A 54 -6.81 -10.88 -4.64
C ARG A 54 -6.21 -9.62 -4.01
N VAL A 55 -6.71 -9.31 -2.81
CA VAL A 55 -6.17 -8.25 -1.96
C VAL A 55 -4.85 -8.74 -1.35
N PRO A 56 -3.73 -8.00 -1.50
CA PRO A 56 -2.48 -8.33 -0.83
C PRO A 56 -2.67 -8.40 0.69
N LYS A 57 -1.97 -9.33 1.35
CA LYS A 57 -1.91 -9.40 2.82
C LYS A 57 -0.48 -9.26 3.28
N ILE A 58 -0.29 -8.55 4.38
CA ILE A 58 1.00 -8.49 5.07
C ILE A 58 1.21 -9.82 5.79
N VAL A 59 2.33 -10.47 5.54
CA VAL A 59 2.74 -11.71 6.24
C VAL A 59 3.91 -11.48 7.19
N LYS A 60 4.66 -10.38 7.02
CA LYS A 60 5.73 -9.99 7.95
C LYS A 60 5.93 -8.47 7.93
N LEU A 61 6.19 -7.92 9.11
CA LEU A 61 6.80 -6.61 9.30
C LEU A 61 8.12 -6.80 10.05
N ASP A 62 9.12 -6.02 9.67
CA ASP A 62 10.42 -6.01 10.32
C ASP A 62 10.87 -4.56 10.54
N PRO A 63 10.87 -4.06 11.80
CA PRO A 63 10.48 -4.74 13.03
C PRO A 63 8.98 -5.13 13.08
N PRO A 64 8.56 -6.06 13.94
CA PRO A 64 7.14 -6.36 14.13
C PRO A 64 6.33 -5.11 14.54
N ASP A 65 5.07 -5.02 14.11
CA ASP A 65 4.18 -3.95 14.56
C ASP A 65 3.99 -3.99 16.07
N GLY A 66 4.04 -2.82 16.71
CA GLY A 66 3.98 -2.65 18.15
C GLY A 66 5.24 -3.05 18.91
N ALA A 67 6.34 -3.42 18.24
CA ALA A 67 7.60 -3.74 18.92
C ALA A 67 8.12 -2.55 19.76
N ILE A 68 8.63 -2.79 20.96
CA ILE A 68 9.02 -1.72 21.90
C ILE A 68 10.52 -1.62 22.23
N ASP A 69 11.32 -2.55 21.72
CA ASP A 69 12.75 -2.70 22.03
C ASP A 69 13.57 -2.85 20.74
N VAL A 70 13.21 -2.07 19.71
CA VAL A 70 13.88 -2.14 18.40
C VAL A 70 15.29 -1.55 18.51
N ASP A 71 16.27 -2.23 17.93
CA ASP A 71 17.62 -1.68 17.86
C ASP A 71 17.64 -0.46 16.91
N PRO A 72 18.01 0.75 17.37
CA PRO A 72 18.07 1.93 16.50
C PRO A 72 19.14 1.80 15.39
N ALA A 73 20.07 0.83 15.50
CA ALA A 73 21.09 0.57 14.48
C ALA A 73 20.59 -0.23 13.27
N ILE A 74 19.33 -0.71 13.25
CA ILE A 74 18.80 -1.37 12.05
C ILE A 74 18.87 -0.45 10.84
N GLN A 75 19.18 -1.03 9.69
CA GLN A 75 19.48 -0.22 8.50
C GLN A 75 18.23 0.14 7.69
N SER A 76 17.16 -0.64 7.85
CA SER A 76 15.90 -0.52 7.13
C SER A 76 14.77 -1.13 7.93
N ILE A 77 13.55 -0.64 7.68
CA ILE A 77 12.32 -1.36 8.01
C ILE A 77 11.80 -2.06 6.75
N SER A 78 10.97 -3.09 6.89
CA SER A 78 10.43 -3.80 5.73
C SER A 78 9.03 -4.36 5.95
N VAL A 79 8.33 -4.55 4.84
CA VAL A 79 7.03 -5.23 4.76
C VAL A 79 7.11 -6.34 3.73
N THR A 80 6.64 -7.54 4.10
CA THR A 80 6.53 -8.69 3.20
C THR A 80 5.06 -9.04 2.98
N PHE A 81 4.69 -9.29 1.72
CA PHE A 81 3.36 -9.63 1.28
C PHE A 81 3.23 -11.11 0.91
N ASP A 82 2.00 -11.64 0.96
CA ASP A 82 1.69 -13.01 0.54
C ASP A 82 1.80 -13.22 -0.99
N ILE A 83 1.63 -12.15 -1.77
CA ILE A 83 1.67 -12.14 -3.23
C ILE A 83 2.76 -11.23 -3.80
N GLN A 84 3.08 -11.43 -5.08
CA GLN A 84 3.97 -10.53 -5.81
C GLN A 84 3.27 -9.18 -6.07
N MET A 85 3.97 -8.10 -5.74
CA MET A 85 3.45 -6.75 -5.82
C MET A 85 3.88 -6.05 -7.12
N ALA A 86 3.22 -4.95 -7.44
CA ALA A 86 3.78 -3.97 -8.36
C ALA A 86 4.96 -3.23 -7.70
N ALA A 87 5.83 -2.60 -8.51
CA ALA A 87 7.02 -1.91 -8.00
C ALA A 87 6.71 -0.59 -7.25
N GLY A 88 5.48 -0.09 -7.32
CA GLY A 88 5.04 1.10 -6.57
C GLY A 88 4.97 0.83 -5.07
N MET A 89 4.98 1.90 -4.27
CA MET A 89 4.88 1.80 -2.81
C MET A 89 4.38 3.10 -2.17
N SER A 90 3.73 2.99 -1.02
CA SER A 90 3.26 4.14 -0.25
C SER A 90 3.57 3.93 1.23
N TRP A 91 4.80 4.29 1.62
CA TRP A 91 5.15 4.55 3.02
C TRP A 91 4.60 5.92 3.38
N THR A 92 3.53 5.97 4.17
CA THR A 92 2.78 7.20 4.46
C THR A 92 2.99 7.66 5.90
N GLY A 93 2.75 8.95 6.15
CA GLY A 93 2.95 9.57 7.45
C GLY A 93 3.72 10.88 7.32
N GLY A 94 4.28 11.35 8.43
CA GLY A 94 5.06 12.57 8.46
C GLY A 94 5.30 13.07 9.87
N GLY A 95 6.00 14.19 9.96
CA GLY A 95 6.40 14.79 11.22
C GLY A 95 7.48 13.98 11.96
N GLU A 96 7.65 14.31 13.23
CA GLU A 96 8.77 13.84 14.06
C GLU A 96 8.77 12.35 14.40
N ALA A 97 7.61 11.69 14.32
CA ALA A 97 7.47 10.27 14.60
C ALA A 97 7.57 9.40 13.33
N PHE A 98 7.71 10.00 12.14
CA PHE A 98 7.93 9.24 10.92
C PHE A 98 9.41 8.82 10.81
N PRO A 99 9.72 7.55 10.50
CA PRO A 99 11.09 7.10 10.27
C PRO A 99 11.75 7.89 9.13
N LYS A 100 12.83 8.62 9.42
CA LYS A 100 13.50 9.45 8.41
C LYS A 100 14.27 8.56 7.44
N PRO A 101 14.14 8.80 6.12
CA PRO A 101 14.95 8.08 5.14
C PRO A 101 16.43 8.39 5.32
N LYS A 102 17.30 7.44 5.00
CA LYS A 102 18.74 7.73 4.89
C LYS A 102 18.99 8.63 3.66
N PRO A 103 19.82 9.68 3.80
CA PRO A 103 20.18 10.53 2.66
C PRO A 103 20.74 9.72 1.49
N GLY A 104 20.28 10.02 0.27
CA GLY A 104 20.75 9.35 -0.95
C GLY A 104 20.26 7.90 -1.13
N THR A 105 19.35 7.42 -0.28
CA THR A 105 18.77 6.08 -0.39
C THR A 105 17.33 6.12 -0.85
N GLN A 106 16.87 5.01 -1.40
CA GLN A 106 15.48 4.81 -1.80
C GLN A 106 15.02 3.43 -1.33
N PRO A 107 13.71 3.22 -1.12
CA PRO A 107 13.20 1.90 -0.87
C PRO A 107 13.49 0.93 -2.02
N VAL A 108 13.61 -0.36 -1.70
CA VAL A 108 13.97 -1.40 -2.66
C VAL A 108 13.02 -2.59 -2.51
N TRP A 109 12.61 -3.16 -3.65
CA TRP A 109 11.88 -4.42 -3.69
C TRP A 109 12.82 -5.61 -3.78
N SER A 110 12.51 -6.69 -3.07
CA SER A 110 13.18 -7.98 -3.21
C SER A 110 12.99 -8.55 -4.62
N ALA A 111 13.91 -9.43 -5.04
CA ALA A 111 13.88 -10.03 -6.39
C ALA A 111 12.59 -10.81 -6.68
N ASP A 112 11.97 -11.42 -5.66
CA ASP A 112 10.69 -12.11 -5.79
C ASP A 112 9.48 -11.16 -5.81
N GLY A 113 9.69 -9.85 -5.63
CA GLY A 113 8.67 -8.82 -5.64
C GLY A 113 7.69 -8.87 -4.47
N LYS A 114 8.05 -9.53 -3.36
CA LYS A 114 7.16 -9.69 -2.20
C LYS A 114 7.54 -8.84 -1.00
N THR A 115 8.78 -8.37 -0.92
CA THR A 115 9.26 -7.56 0.21
C THR A 115 9.69 -6.19 -0.26
N CYS A 116 9.19 -5.15 0.38
CA CYS A 116 9.67 -3.78 0.19
C CYS A 116 10.42 -3.35 1.45
N SER A 117 11.67 -2.94 1.28
CA SER A 117 12.52 -2.43 2.36
C SER A 117 12.69 -0.93 2.23
N PHE A 118 12.50 -0.20 3.32
CA PHE A 118 12.68 1.25 3.42
C PHE A 118 13.91 1.55 4.29
N PRO A 119 15.02 2.04 3.71
CA PRO A 119 16.20 2.44 4.47
C PRO A 119 15.90 3.65 5.36
N VAL A 120 16.16 3.53 6.65
CA VAL A 120 15.83 4.55 7.65
C VAL A 120 17.00 4.85 8.59
N ALA A 121 17.01 6.05 9.14
CA ALA A 121 17.85 6.44 10.26
C ALA A 121 16.97 6.60 11.51
N LEU A 122 17.24 5.80 12.54
CA LEU A 122 16.48 5.79 13.78
C LEU A 122 17.30 6.38 14.93
N GLU A 123 16.61 7.01 15.86
CA GLU A 123 17.13 7.56 17.10
C GLU A 123 16.76 6.60 18.25
N SER A 124 17.59 6.50 19.29
CA SER A 124 17.34 5.66 20.47
C SER A 124 16.18 6.21 21.30
N GLY A 125 15.44 5.31 21.98
CA GLY A 125 14.35 5.64 22.89
C GLY A 125 13.11 6.28 22.25
N ARG A 126 12.99 6.26 20.91
CA ARG A 126 11.99 7.01 20.14
C ARG A 126 10.86 6.12 19.65
N GLN A 127 9.63 6.62 19.74
CA GLN A 127 8.46 5.96 19.16
C GLN A 127 8.26 6.43 17.72
N TYR A 128 8.11 5.47 16.82
CA TYR A 128 7.86 5.68 15.40
C TYR A 128 6.46 5.23 15.01
N ARG A 129 5.87 5.95 14.05
CA ARG A 129 4.60 5.61 13.41
C ARG A 129 4.63 5.96 11.93
N LEU A 130 4.01 5.10 11.14
CA LEU A 130 3.81 5.29 9.71
C LEU A 130 2.59 4.50 9.24
N GLY A 131 2.20 4.69 8.00
CA GLY A 131 1.18 3.91 7.33
C GLY A 131 1.76 3.13 6.15
N LEU A 132 1.18 1.96 5.91
CA LEU A 132 1.30 1.21 4.66
C LEU A 132 0.05 1.51 3.86
N ASN A 133 0.21 2.29 2.79
CA ASN A 133 -0.88 3.05 2.15
C ASN A 133 -1.55 4.06 3.11
N SER A 134 -2.51 4.82 2.58
CA SER A 134 -3.43 5.71 3.30
C SER A 134 -4.67 5.94 2.42
N LEU A 135 -5.61 6.77 2.89
CA LEU A 135 -6.80 7.15 2.10
C LEU A 135 -6.46 7.77 0.73
N SER A 136 -5.32 8.45 0.61
CA SER A 136 -4.92 9.17 -0.61
C SER A 136 -3.71 8.58 -1.32
N TYR A 137 -3.02 7.60 -0.73
CA TYR A 137 -1.83 6.98 -1.30
C TYR A 137 -1.93 5.45 -1.19
N ASN A 138 -2.03 4.75 -2.30
CA ASN A 138 -2.39 3.32 -2.35
C ASN A 138 -1.45 2.48 -3.24
N ASN A 139 -0.17 2.84 -3.31
CA ASN A 139 0.77 2.23 -4.25
C ASN A 139 1.37 0.90 -3.78
N PHE A 140 1.20 0.49 -2.52
CA PHE A 140 1.33 -0.94 -2.20
C PHE A 140 0.12 -1.66 -2.76
N GLN A 141 0.29 -2.25 -3.94
CA GLN A 141 -0.76 -2.93 -4.67
C GLN A 141 -0.23 -4.17 -5.41
N SER A 142 -1.12 -5.12 -5.68
CA SER A 142 -0.82 -6.27 -6.52
C SER A 142 -0.42 -5.83 -7.93
N LYS A 143 0.18 -6.74 -8.72
CA LYS A 143 0.46 -6.49 -10.15
C LYS A 143 -0.77 -6.13 -10.98
N SER A 144 -1.98 -6.50 -10.53
CA SER A 144 -3.25 -6.14 -11.16
C SER A 144 -3.84 -4.81 -10.66
N GLY A 145 -3.14 -4.11 -9.77
CA GLY A 145 -3.54 -2.81 -9.25
C GLY A 145 -4.61 -2.87 -8.16
N VAL A 146 -4.70 -3.99 -7.44
CA VAL A 146 -5.53 -4.14 -6.24
C VAL A 146 -4.71 -3.68 -5.04
N PRO A 147 -5.11 -2.59 -4.35
CA PRO A 147 -4.32 -2.03 -3.26
C PRO A 147 -4.42 -2.88 -2.00
N LEU A 148 -3.36 -2.90 -1.22
CA LEU A 148 -3.40 -3.23 0.20
C LEU A 148 -4.34 -2.24 0.90
N GLU A 149 -5.20 -2.73 1.79
CA GLU A 149 -5.96 -1.86 2.70
C GLU A 149 -5.02 -1.02 3.55
N ALA A 150 -5.40 0.22 3.89
CA ALA A 150 -4.51 1.08 4.66
C ALA A 150 -4.26 0.47 6.05
N VAL A 151 -2.98 0.30 6.40
CA VAL A 151 -2.55 -0.28 7.68
C VAL A 151 -1.68 0.73 8.43
N GLY A 152 -1.98 0.95 9.70
CA GLY A 152 -1.08 1.67 10.62
C GLY A 152 0.04 0.73 11.07
N TYR A 153 1.25 1.27 11.18
CA TYR A 153 2.43 0.55 11.62
C TYR A 153 3.21 1.40 12.62
N SER A 154 3.62 0.81 13.73
CA SER A 154 4.36 1.50 14.79
C SER A 154 5.38 0.60 15.46
N PHE A 155 6.42 1.20 16.00
CA PHE A 155 7.41 0.52 16.83
C PHE A 155 8.16 1.56 17.67
N LYS A 156 8.89 1.12 18.69
CA LYS A 156 9.73 1.97 19.55
C LYS A 156 11.14 1.37 19.65
N THR A 157 12.13 2.25 19.57
CA THR A 157 13.54 1.88 19.75
C THR A 157 13.92 1.85 21.22
N LYS A 158 14.91 0.99 21.53
CA LYS A 158 15.55 0.93 22.84
C LYS A 158 16.42 2.15 23.14
#